data_AF-A0A812JNJ0-F1
#
_entry.id   AF-A0A812JNJ0-F1
#
_cell.length_a   1.000
_cell.length_b   1.000
_cell.length_c   1.000
_cell.angle_alpha   90.00
_cell.angle_beta   90.00
_cell.angle_gamma   90.00
#
_symmetry.space_group_name_H-M   'P 1'
#
loop_
_entity.id
_entity.type
_entity.pdbx_description
1 polymer ?
#
loop_
_entity_poly.entity_id
_entity_poly.type
_entity_poly.pdbx_seq_one_letter_code
_entity_poly.pdbx_strand_id
1 'polypeptide(L)'
;CPQAWRPKLNHHTLTGSRVADCCEKSCELFTCTGVYRSNEAYWGNVGDSPQVCCDKMCGSDFECDRGYVLADATAAGVTKEDCCKPKCELFTCTAPWAPSAAKKDVVSSTAEDCCDQTCAAVNCSVPGWTANESKALIVGNTVEDCCAPLCGNAEEIKCPQNFAVKPEDENKTGGTEVCCHKQCKAHDCSPGWAPDDSKADDFADSDEACCVKTCKLFECPKKEGWAANELAASTIGDNETVCCSPTCKQFTCNATEGWLKDGTDKDDEVASEADKCCVPACSRYVCSAGHMPIPDAATVPGASNEVCCESKRCDTVRKNMTKLGDDEYCNGQTEEDCEKKFIKYTNKSEVKTAKGKVKTVKTTTIVACTYNTTYNLCRYDTARPIKGGCSGV
;
A
#
# COMPACT_ATOMS: atom_id res chain seq x y z
N CYS A 1 49.72 71.37 -60.79
CA CYS A 1 48.78 71.92 -59.80
C CYS A 1 49.26 71.52 -58.40
N PRO A 2 49.10 72.36 -57.36
CA PRO A 2 49.41 72.02 -55.96
C PRO A 2 48.53 70.87 -55.41
N GLN A 3 48.84 70.35 -54.21
CA GLN A 3 47.95 69.42 -53.49
C GLN A 3 46.55 70.03 -53.36
N ALA A 4 45.52 69.19 -53.48
CA ALA A 4 44.12 69.60 -53.48
C ALA A 4 43.67 70.47 -54.68
N TRP A 5 44.47 70.52 -55.76
CA TRP A 5 44.10 71.07 -57.07
C TRP A 5 44.28 70.03 -58.17
N ARG A 6 43.51 70.13 -59.25
CA ARG A 6 43.60 69.27 -60.44
C ARG A 6 43.71 70.12 -61.71
N PRO A 7 44.38 69.65 -62.79
CA PRO A 7 44.43 70.38 -64.06
C PRO A 7 43.03 70.54 -64.65
N LYS A 8 42.72 71.71 -65.22
CA LYS A 8 41.47 71.93 -65.97
C LYS A 8 41.37 70.96 -67.16
N LEU A 9 40.17 70.58 -67.59
CA LEU A 9 39.98 69.65 -68.71
C LEU A 9 40.69 70.12 -70.00
N ASN A 10 40.74 71.44 -70.22
CA ASN A 10 41.41 72.10 -71.33
C ASN A 10 42.79 72.71 -70.95
N HIS A 11 43.45 72.24 -69.90
CA HIS A 11 44.73 72.82 -69.42
C HIS A 11 45.83 72.92 -70.50
N HIS A 12 45.79 72.09 -71.54
CA HIS A 12 46.73 72.10 -72.66
C HIS A 12 46.53 73.28 -73.64
N THR A 13 45.38 73.95 -73.60
CA THR A 13 45.10 75.17 -74.40
C THR A 13 45.05 76.44 -73.56
N LEU A 14 45.13 76.32 -72.24
CA LEU A 14 45.15 77.45 -71.31
C LEU A 14 46.59 77.93 -71.08
N THR A 15 46.78 79.25 -71.10
CA THR A 15 48.03 79.89 -70.67
C THR A 15 47.71 80.91 -69.58
N GLY A 16 48.51 80.92 -68.53
CA GLY A 16 48.30 81.78 -67.37
C GLY A 16 49.44 81.64 -66.36
N SER A 17 49.52 82.59 -65.43
CA SER A 17 50.61 82.68 -64.44
C SER A 17 50.16 82.36 -63.01
N ARG A 18 48.85 82.15 -62.79
CA ARG A 18 48.27 81.77 -61.49
C ARG A 18 47.78 80.33 -61.52
N VAL A 19 47.78 79.66 -60.36
CA VAL A 19 47.27 78.27 -60.23
C VAL A 19 45.82 78.17 -60.74
N ALA A 20 44.97 79.16 -60.44
CA ALA A 20 43.58 79.17 -60.89
C ALA A 20 43.42 79.32 -62.42
N ASP A 21 44.45 79.77 -63.15
CA ASP A 21 44.39 79.90 -64.60
C ASP A 21 44.41 78.52 -65.27
N CYS A 22 45.22 77.59 -64.74
CA CYS A 22 45.45 76.26 -65.35
C CYS A 22 44.90 75.08 -64.53
N CYS A 23 44.52 75.32 -63.27
CA CYS A 23 44.04 74.30 -62.33
C CYS A 23 42.70 74.71 -61.74
N GLU A 24 41.90 73.71 -61.36
CA GLU A 24 40.68 73.85 -60.58
C GLU A 24 40.89 73.25 -59.19
N LYS A 25 40.15 73.78 -58.22
CA LYS A 25 40.15 73.24 -56.86
C LYS A 25 39.55 71.83 -56.91
N SER A 26 40.19 70.89 -56.24
CA SER A 26 39.58 69.59 -55.99
C SER A 26 38.62 69.68 -54.82
N CYS A 27 37.77 68.67 -54.67
CA CYS A 27 36.83 68.57 -53.55
C CYS A 27 37.51 68.44 -52.17
N GLU A 28 38.83 68.16 -52.11
CA GLU A 28 39.63 68.22 -50.87
C GLU A 28 39.65 69.63 -50.24
N LEU A 29 39.49 70.70 -51.04
CA LEU A 29 39.38 72.09 -50.54
C LEU A 29 37.94 72.58 -50.39
N PHE A 30 36.95 71.72 -50.61
CA PHE A 30 35.54 72.09 -50.56
C PHE A 30 34.95 71.88 -49.17
N THR A 31 34.39 72.92 -48.56
CA THR A 31 33.71 72.82 -47.26
C THR A 31 32.25 72.44 -47.47
N CYS A 32 31.89 71.22 -47.07
CA CYS A 32 30.50 70.78 -47.05
C CYS A 32 29.73 71.51 -45.94
N THR A 33 28.59 72.11 -46.29
CA THR A 33 27.72 72.84 -45.35
C THR A 33 26.28 72.36 -45.45
N GLY A 34 25.49 72.55 -44.39
CA GLY A 34 24.07 72.17 -44.38
C GLY A 34 23.88 70.66 -44.32
N VAL A 35 23.11 70.10 -45.25
CA VAL A 35 22.78 68.67 -45.32
C VAL A 35 23.84 67.83 -46.05
N TYR A 36 25.10 68.28 -46.10
CA TYR A 36 26.18 67.58 -46.80
C TYR A 36 27.37 67.37 -45.88
N ARG A 37 28.04 66.21 -45.99
CA ARG A 37 29.27 65.89 -45.27
C ARG A 37 30.42 65.56 -46.22
N SER A 38 31.64 65.86 -45.80
CA SER A 38 32.84 65.53 -46.58
C SER A 38 33.02 64.02 -46.66
N ASN A 39 33.34 63.51 -47.85
CA ASN A 39 33.74 62.14 -48.08
C ASN A 39 35.12 62.13 -48.76
N GLU A 40 36.08 61.44 -48.16
CA GLU A 40 37.45 61.35 -48.65
C GLU A 40 37.52 60.74 -50.06
N ALA A 41 36.56 59.88 -50.43
CA ALA A 41 36.47 59.29 -51.76
C ALA A 41 36.30 60.33 -52.87
N TYR A 42 35.74 61.51 -52.57
CA TYR A 42 35.55 62.58 -53.55
C TYR A 42 36.71 63.56 -53.63
N TRP A 43 37.71 63.50 -52.75
CA TRP A 43 38.85 64.42 -52.77
C TRP A 43 39.60 64.46 -54.11
N GLY A 44 39.51 63.39 -54.90
CA GLY A 44 40.02 63.31 -56.27
C GLY A 44 39.27 64.18 -57.29
N ASN A 45 37.97 64.39 -57.09
CA ASN A 45 37.05 65.04 -58.01
C ASN A 45 37.31 66.54 -58.10
N VAL A 46 36.86 67.13 -59.20
CA VAL A 46 36.91 68.57 -59.47
C VAL A 46 35.48 69.10 -59.53
N GLY A 47 35.17 70.08 -58.70
CA GLY A 47 33.86 70.68 -58.61
C GLY A 47 33.82 71.79 -57.56
N ASP A 48 32.80 72.62 -57.64
CA ASP A 48 32.56 73.75 -56.75
C ASP A 48 31.18 73.68 -56.09
N SER A 49 30.54 72.51 -56.11
CA SER A 49 29.22 72.29 -55.54
C SER A 49 29.20 71.11 -54.54
N PRO A 50 28.32 71.15 -53.52
CA PRO A 50 28.18 70.05 -52.58
C PRO A 50 27.80 68.72 -53.24
N GLN A 51 27.07 68.76 -54.37
CA GLN A 51 26.64 67.55 -55.09
C GLN A 51 27.80 66.79 -55.75
N VAL A 52 28.91 67.48 -56.04
CA VAL A 52 30.11 66.88 -56.65
C VAL A 52 31.15 66.48 -55.60
N CYS A 53 31.19 67.22 -54.49
CA CYS A 53 32.27 67.15 -53.52
C CYS A 53 31.91 66.55 -52.15
N CYS A 54 30.63 66.31 -51.89
CA CYS A 54 30.14 65.87 -50.59
C CYS A 54 29.09 64.76 -50.76
N ASP A 55 28.94 63.94 -49.72
CA ASP A 55 27.74 63.10 -49.61
C ASP A 55 26.61 63.94 -49.03
N LYS A 56 25.41 63.81 -49.61
CA LYS A 56 24.21 64.27 -48.93
C LYS A 56 24.02 63.42 -47.66
N MET A 57 23.78 64.09 -46.54
CA MET A 57 23.38 63.47 -45.30
C MET A 57 21.88 63.21 -45.29
N CYS A 58 21.49 62.23 -44.51
CA CYS A 58 20.09 61.90 -44.27
C CYS A 58 19.30 63.04 -43.61
N GLY A 59 19.95 63.98 -42.92
CA GLY A 59 19.37 65.27 -42.53
C GLY A 59 18.09 65.20 -41.68
N SER A 60 17.52 66.35 -41.34
CA SER A 60 16.21 66.42 -40.68
C SER A 60 15.04 66.54 -41.66
N ASP A 61 15.35 66.68 -42.96
CA ASP A 61 14.40 66.86 -44.06
C ASP A 61 13.91 65.52 -44.65
N PHE A 62 14.44 64.38 -44.21
CA PHE A 62 13.94 63.07 -44.60
C PHE A 62 12.70 62.66 -43.80
N GLU A 63 11.57 62.56 -44.50
CA GLU A 63 10.36 61.93 -43.99
C GLU A 63 10.41 60.42 -44.26
N CYS A 64 10.53 59.65 -43.18
CA CYS A 64 10.46 58.19 -43.26
C CYS A 64 9.01 57.71 -43.34
N ASP A 65 8.79 56.63 -44.09
CA ASP A 65 7.47 56.01 -44.21
C ASP A 65 7.02 55.42 -42.85
N ARG A 66 5.72 55.16 -42.71
CA ARG A 66 5.15 54.61 -41.47
C ARG A 66 5.87 53.32 -41.07
N GLY A 67 6.37 53.28 -39.83
CA GLY A 67 7.12 52.14 -39.29
C GLY A 67 8.63 52.20 -39.54
N TYR A 68 9.14 53.25 -40.19
CA TYR A 68 10.55 53.55 -40.31
C TYR A 68 10.92 54.81 -39.53
N VAL A 69 12.17 54.91 -39.10
CA VAL A 69 12.70 56.12 -38.48
C VAL A 69 14.10 56.43 -39.01
N LEU A 70 14.46 57.71 -38.92
CA LEU A 70 15.78 58.19 -39.28
C LEU A 70 16.80 57.62 -38.27
N ALA A 71 17.66 56.72 -38.72
CA ALA A 71 18.59 56.02 -37.83
C ALA A 71 19.75 56.92 -37.37
N ASP A 72 20.29 57.72 -38.30
CA ASP A 72 21.34 58.71 -38.04
C ASP A 72 21.20 59.84 -39.06
N ALA A 73 20.86 61.04 -38.57
CA ALA A 73 20.72 62.23 -39.40
C ALA A 73 22.03 62.66 -40.09
N THR A 74 23.17 62.19 -39.58
CA THR A 74 24.51 62.52 -40.09
C THR A 74 25.10 61.45 -41.01
N ALA A 75 24.41 60.31 -41.18
CA ALA A 75 24.79 59.27 -42.12
C ALA A 75 24.72 59.80 -43.56
N ALA A 76 25.64 59.36 -44.42
CA ALA A 76 25.55 59.60 -45.85
C ALA A 76 24.40 58.77 -46.43
N GLY A 77 23.53 59.41 -47.20
CA GLY A 77 22.39 58.77 -47.84
C GLY A 77 21.59 59.76 -48.64
N VAL A 78 21.12 59.33 -49.82
CA VAL A 78 20.31 60.15 -50.72
C VAL A 78 18.91 59.55 -50.93
N THR A 79 18.72 58.30 -50.54
CA THR A 79 17.45 57.57 -50.66
C THR A 79 16.83 57.29 -49.28
N LYS A 80 15.53 57.00 -49.26
CA LYS A 80 14.84 56.61 -48.03
C LYS A 80 15.43 55.32 -47.46
N GLU A 81 15.86 54.40 -48.32
CA GLU A 81 16.46 53.12 -47.96
C GLU A 81 17.82 53.28 -47.25
N ASP A 82 18.59 54.31 -47.64
CA ASP A 82 19.85 54.64 -46.99
C ASP A 82 19.62 55.21 -45.58
N CYS A 83 18.62 56.08 -45.47
CA CYS A 83 18.43 56.99 -44.33
C CYS A 83 17.44 56.51 -43.27
N CYS A 84 16.42 55.78 -43.70
CA CYS A 84 15.36 55.28 -42.85
C CYS A 84 15.60 53.81 -42.56
N LYS A 85 15.59 53.44 -41.28
CA LYS A 85 15.65 52.05 -40.84
C LYS A 85 14.30 51.62 -40.28
N PRO A 86 13.91 50.36 -40.52
CA PRO A 86 12.65 49.85 -40.01
C PRO A 86 12.69 49.83 -38.48
N LYS A 87 11.55 50.13 -37.87
CA LYS A 87 11.29 49.73 -36.50
C LYS A 87 11.10 48.21 -36.45
N CYS A 88 11.39 47.61 -35.30
CA CYS A 88 11.19 46.18 -35.09
C CYS A 88 9.72 45.73 -35.25
N GLU A 89 8.73 46.63 -35.18
CA GLU A 89 7.33 46.35 -35.56
C GLU A 89 7.19 45.82 -37.01
N LEU A 90 8.10 46.21 -37.91
CA LEU A 90 8.11 45.75 -39.31
C LEU A 90 9.02 44.52 -39.53
N PHE A 91 9.73 44.06 -38.49
CA PHE A 91 10.66 42.94 -38.61
C PHE A 91 9.93 41.60 -38.46
N THR A 92 10.14 40.69 -39.42
CA THR A 92 9.56 39.34 -39.38
C THR A 92 10.50 38.38 -38.65
N CYS A 93 10.12 37.99 -37.44
CA CYS A 93 10.85 36.98 -36.68
C CYS A 93 10.64 35.58 -37.28
N THR A 94 11.72 34.85 -37.49
CA THR A 94 11.70 33.44 -37.93
C THR A 94 12.10 32.55 -36.76
N ALA A 95 11.53 31.34 -36.67
CA ALA A 95 11.90 30.39 -35.61
C ALA A 95 13.43 30.21 -35.52
N PRO A 96 14.01 30.23 -34.31
CA PRO A 96 13.34 30.12 -33.01
C PRO A 96 13.10 31.47 -32.31
N TRP A 97 12.70 32.51 -33.05
CA TRP A 97 12.42 33.84 -32.53
C TRP A 97 10.95 34.22 -32.69
N ALA A 98 10.40 34.99 -31.74
CA ALA A 98 9.05 35.54 -31.79
C ALA A 98 9.07 37.08 -31.65
N PRO A 99 8.08 37.82 -32.19
CA PRO A 99 8.02 39.27 -32.08
C PRO A 99 7.99 39.75 -30.63
N SER A 100 8.85 40.73 -30.29
CA SER A 100 8.89 41.31 -28.96
C SER A 100 7.99 42.54 -28.86
N ALA A 101 6.97 42.49 -28.01
CA ALA A 101 6.12 43.66 -27.75
C ALA A 101 6.91 44.82 -27.11
N ALA A 102 7.94 44.50 -26.32
CA ALA A 102 8.79 45.48 -25.65
C ALA A 102 9.75 46.20 -26.61
N LYS A 103 10.15 45.54 -27.71
CA LYS A 103 11.13 46.07 -28.67
C LYS A 103 10.49 46.71 -29.91
N LYS A 104 9.16 46.81 -30.01
CA LYS A 104 8.45 47.30 -31.21
C LYS A 104 8.96 48.63 -31.78
N ASP A 105 9.43 49.53 -30.92
CA ASP A 105 9.91 50.88 -31.29
C ASP A 105 11.45 50.96 -31.45
N VAL A 106 12.16 49.85 -31.22
CA VAL A 106 13.61 49.76 -31.44
C VAL A 106 13.89 49.80 -32.94
N VAL A 107 14.97 50.48 -33.30
CA VAL A 107 15.41 50.67 -34.68
C VAL A 107 16.50 49.64 -34.96
N SER A 108 16.14 48.53 -35.59
CA SER A 108 17.09 47.51 -36.00
C SER A 108 16.55 46.66 -37.14
N SER A 109 17.44 45.90 -37.75
CA SER A 109 17.16 44.94 -38.81
C SER A 109 17.69 43.54 -38.47
N THR A 110 17.95 43.25 -37.20
CA THR A 110 18.43 41.94 -36.73
C THR A 110 17.37 41.26 -35.86
N ALA A 111 17.40 39.93 -35.82
CA ALA A 111 16.44 39.17 -35.01
C ALA A 111 16.73 39.36 -33.51
N GLU A 112 17.99 39.48 -33.13
CA GLU A 112 18.46 39.67 -31.76
C GLU A 112 17.90 40.96 -31.13
N ASP A 113 17.85 42.03 -31.94
CA ASP A 113 17.38 43.34 -31.50
C ASP A 113 15.85 43.49 -31.58
N CYS A 114 15.18 42.73 -32.45
CA CYS A 114 13.76 42.91 -32.71
C CYS A 114 12.85 41.81 -32.15
N CYS A 115 13.40 40.64 -31.88
CA CYS A 115 12.66 39.47 -31.46
C CYS A 115 13.09 39.02 -30.06
N ASP A 116 12.24 38.22 -29.43
CA ASP A 116 12.57 37.47 -28.24
C ASP A 116 12.74 35.99 -28.61
N GLN A 117 13.70 35.34 -27.96
CA GLN A 117 14.00 33.94 -28.20
C GLN A 117 12.83 33.08 -27.69
N THR A 118 12.40 32.11 -28.49
CA THR A 118 11.41 31.13 -28.05
C THR A 118 12.09 29.90 -27.46
N CYS A 119 11.29 29.10 -26.75
CA CYS A 119 11.76 27.85 -26.18
C CYS A 119 12.29 26.84 -27.20
N ALA A 120 11.97 26.97 -28.49
CA ALA A 120 12.57 26.18 -29.56
C ALA A 120 14.10 26.36 -29.67
N ALA A 121 14.66 27.45 -29.12
CA ALA A 121 16.10 27.69 -29.12
C ALA A 121 16.82 27.16 -27.86
N VAL A 122 16.07 26.80 -26.81
CA VAL A 122 16.64 26.39 -25.53
C VAL A 122 17.09 24.93 -25.62
N ASN A 123 18.35 24.68 -25.23
CA ASN A 123 18.89 23.33 -25.21
C ASN A 123 18.44 22.59 -23.93
N CYS A 124 17.44 21.73 -24.06
CA CYS A 124 16.92 20.90 -22.96
C CYS A 124 17.73 19.62 -22.72
N SER A 125 18.95 19.49 -23.27
CA SER A 125 19.81 18.29 -23.09
C SER A 125 20.57 18.29 -21.76
N VAL A 126 20.16 19.12 -20.80
CA VAL A 126 20.69 19.08 -19.43
C VAL A 126 20.12 17.85 -18.70
N PRO A 127 20.92 17.13 -17.88
CA PRO A 127 20.45 15.95 -17.17
C PRO A 127 19.15 16.21 -16.39
N GLY A 128 18.16 15.34 -16.53
CA GLY A 128 16.87 15.46 -15.84
C GLY A 128 15.84 16.36 -16.53
N TRP A 129 16.09 16.82 -17.76
CA TRP A 129 15.14 17.62 -18.54
C TRP A 129 15.00 17.08 -19.96
N THR A 130 13.90 17.44 -20.62
CA THR A 130 13.68 17.19 -22.05
C THR A 130 12.89 18.32 -22.69
N ALA A 131 12.88 18.38 -24.02
CA ALA A 131 12.16 19.40 -24.76
C ALA A 131 10.65 19.31 -24.49
N ASN A 132 10.03 20.45 -24.16
CA ASN A 132 8.59 20.54 -24.03
C ASN A 132 7.99 21.09 -25.33
N GLU A 133 7.55 20.20 -26.21
CA GLU A 133 7.02 20.57 -27.53
C GLU A 133 5.83 21.54 -27.43
N SER A 134 5.02 21.43 -26.37
CA SER A 134 3.89 22.34 -26.14
C SER A 134 4.31 23.79 -25.87
N LYS A 135 5.57 24.02 -25.48
CA LYS A 135 6.13 25.34 -25.19
C LYS A 135 7.03 25.89 -26.30
N ALA A 136 7.32 25.14 -27.37
CA ALA A 136 8.33 25.52 -28.37
C ALA A 136 8.18 26.93 -28.97
N LEU A 137 6.94 27.43 -29.09
CA LEU A 137 6.63 28.77 -29.64
C LEU A 137 6.43 29.86 -28.57
N ILE A 138 6.55 29.51 -27.30
CA ILE A 138 6.45 30.46 -26.19
C ILE A 138 7.80 31.18 -26.03
N VAL A 139 7.76 32.48 -25.74
CA VAL A 139 8.96 33.26 -25.42
C VAL A 139 9.52 32.79 -24.08
N GLY A 140 10.80 32.42 -24.08
CA GLY A 140 11.50 31.90 -22.91
C GLY A 140 12.93 31.55 -23.27
N ASN A 141 13.84 31.73 -22.32
CA ASN A 141 15.28 31.55 -22.53
C ASN A 141 15.96 30.72 -21.42
N THR A 142 15.19 30.20 -20.47
CA THR A 142 15.68 29.34 -19.39
C THR A 142 15.22 27.89 -19.59
N VAL A 143 15.90 26.94 -18.97
CA VAL A 143 15.53 25.52 -19.01
C VAL A 143 14.17 25.33 -18.33
N GLU A 144 13.95 26.01 -17.21
CA GLU A 144 12.75 25.90 -16.38
C GLU A 144 11.50 26.42 -17.12
N ASP A 145 11.65 27.51 -17.87
CA ASP A 145 10.56 28.07 -18.67
C ASP A 145 10.21 27.16 -19.85
N CYS A 146 11.21 26.52 -20.47
CA CYS A 146 11.09 25.95 -21.80
C CYS A 146 11.12 24.43 -21.89
N CYS A 147 11.68 23.77 -20.90
CA CYS A 147 11.82 22.31 -20.86
C CYS A 147 10.77 21.70 -19.94
N ALA A 148 10.63 20.38 -20.00
CA ALA A 148 9.85 19.60 -19.04
C ALA A 148 10.83 18.78 -18.19
N PRO A 149 10.68 18.76 -16.86
CA PRO A 149 11.50 17.90 -16.03
C PRO A 149 11.14 16.44 -16.33
N LEU A 150 12.17 15.59 -16.35
CA LEU A 150 12.01 14.15 -16.37
C LEU A 150 11.68 13.67 -14.95
N CYS A 151 10.92 12.59 -14.83
CA CYS A 151 10.56 12.05 -13.53
C CYS A 151 11.79 11.68 -12.68
N GLY A 152 12.90 11.27 -13.29
CA GLY A 152 14.17 10.99 -12.60
C GLY A 152 14.89 12.23 -12.03
N ASN A 153 14.41 13.46 -12.29
CA ASN A 153 15.00 14.68 -11.75
C ASN A 153 14.54 14.93 -10.31
N ALA A 154 15.31 14.43 -9.34
CA ALA A 154 14.98 14.51 -7.91
C ALA A 154 14.98 15.95 -7.33
N GLU A 155 15.57 16.94 -8.00
CA GLU A 155 15.55 18.33 -7.54
C GLU A 155 14.18 18.98 -7.78
N GLU A 156 13.58 18.69 -8.95
CA GLU A 156 12.27 19.19 -9.37
C GLU A 156 11.13 18.27 -8.92
N ILE A 157 11.31 16.96 -9.03
CA ILE A 157 10.29 15.95 -8.72
C ILE A 157 10.52 15.42 -7.31
N LYS A 158 9.87 16.07 -6.34
CA LYS A 158 9.85 15.62 -4.95
C LYS A 158 8.63 14.76 -4.71
N CYS A 159 8.84 13.45 -4.62
CA CYS A 159 7.76 12.54 -4.26
C CYS A 159 7.38 12.69 -2.78
N PRO A 160 6.08 12.61 -2.44
CA PRO A 160 5.62 12.55 -1.05
C PRO A 160 6.24 11.38 -0.30
N GLN A 161 6.14 11.41 1.04
CA GLN A 161 6.57 10.29 1.87
C GLN A 161 5.88 9.01 1.39
N ASN A 162 6.66 7.93 1.22
CA ASN A 162 6.20 6.62 0.78
C ASN A 162 5.76 6.53 -0.70
N PHE A 163 6.15 7.50 -1.52
CA PHE A 163 6.04 7.46 -2.96
C PHE A 163 7.44 7.51 -3.58
N ALA A 164 7.59 6.89 -4.76
CA ALA A 164 8.83 6.94 -5.51
C ALA A 164 8.56 6.91 -7.03
N VAL A 165 9.55 7.29 -7.81
CA VAL A 165 9.51 7.17 -9.27
C VAL A 165 9.86 5.72 -9.63
N LYS A 166 9.06 5.10 -10.50
CA LYS A 166 9.40 3.76 -10.99
C LYS A 166 10.59 3.83 -11.94
N PRO A 167 11.48 2.82 -11.98
CA PRO A 167 12.60 2.80 -12.91
C PRO A 167 12.18 2.98 -14.38
N GLU A 168 11.07 2.39 -14.80
CA GLU A 168 10.53 2.53 -16.16
C GLU A 168 9.98 3.94 -16.48
N ASP A 169 9.74 4.75 -15.45
CA ASP A 169 9.13 6.07 -15.56
C ASP A 169 10.17 7.20 -15.46
N GLU A 170 11.44 6.92 -15.14
CA GLU A 170 12.50 7.93 -14.98
C GLU A 170 12.64 8.88 -16.17
N ASN A 171 12.38 8.39 -17.39
CA ASN A 171 12.48 9.15 -18.63
C ASN A 171 11.15 9.75 -19.12
N LYS A 172 10.06 9.62 -18.34
CA LYS A 172 8.79 10.28 -18.65
C LYS A 172 8.82 11.73 -18.19
N THR A 173 8.00 12.55 -18.81
CA THR A 173 7.77 13.95 -18.41
C THR A 173 6.50 14.05 -17.58
N GLY A 174 6.52 14.83 -16.51
CA GLY A 174 5.34 15.09 -15.72
C GLY A 174 5.64 15.83 -14.43
N GLY A 175 4.58 16.21 -13.71
CA GLY A 175 4.70 16.64 -12.32
C GLY A 175 4.64 15.45 -11.36
N THR A 176 4.64 15.75 -10.05
CA THR A 176 4.56 14.75 -8.97
C THR A 176 3.45 13.70 -9.18
N GLU A 177 2.26 14.11 -9.62
CA GLU A 177 1.12 13.19 -9.83
C GLU A 177 1.35 12.14 -10.93
N VAL A 178 2.17 12.46 -11.92
CA VAL A 178 2.48 11.57 -13.05
C VAL A 178 3.68 10.70 -12.72
N CYS A 179 4.67 11.28 -12.04
CA CYS A 179 5.96 10.64 -11.81
C CYS A 179 6.04 9.81 -10.54
N CYS A 180 5.25 10.13 -9.51
CA CYS A 180 5.37 9.52 -8.19
C CYS A 180 4.29 8.45 -8.00
N HIS A 181 4.74 7.23 -7.76
CA HIS A 181 3.89 6.07 -7.54
C HIS A 181 3.93 5.67 -6.07
N LYS A 182 2.77 5.25 -5.57
CA LYS A 182 2.61 4.74 -4.21
C LYS A 182 3.46 3.49 -4.04
N GLN A 183 4.25 3.43 -2.96
CA GLN A 183 4.95 2.22 -2.55
C GLN A 183 4.12 1.48 -1.51
N CYS A 184 4.36 0.19 -1.31
CA CYS A 184 3.62 -0.63 -0.35
C CYS A 184 3.70 -0.12 1.10
N LYS A 185 4.78 0.57 1.48
CA LYS A 185 4.86 1.23 2.79
C LYS A 185 3.85 2.39 3.00
N ALA A 186 3.22 2.88 1.93
CA ALA A 186 2.08 3.81 2.01
C ALA A 186 0.73 3.08 2.05
N HIS A 187 0.71 1.76 1.89
CA HIS A 187 -0.52 0.99 1.80
C HIS A 187 -1.07 0.65 3.19
N ASP A 188 -2.35 0.96 3.40
CA ASP A 188 -3.05 0.65 4.64
C ASP A 188 -3.68 -0.73 4.52
N CYS A 189 -3.12 -1.72 5.19
CA CYS A 189 -3.60 -3.10 5.14
C CYS A 189 -5.00 -3.24 5.74
N SER A 190 -5.93 -3.89 5.02
CA SER A 190 -7.30 -4.14 5.51
C SER A 190 -7.33 -5.06 6.75
N PRO A 191 -8.45 -5.12 7.50
CA PRO A 191 -8.58 -6.00 8.66
C PRO A 191 -8.27 -7.46 8.33
N GLY A 192 -7.30 -8.04 9.03
CA GLY A 192 -6.82 -9.40 8.79
C GLY A 192 -5.52 -9.48 7.99
N TRP A 193 -4.97 -8.34 7.60
CA TRP A 193 -3.65 -8.20 6.99
C TRP A 193 -2.74 -7.35 7.88
N ALA A 194 -1.43 -7.54 7.74
CA ALA A 194 -0.39 -6.74 8.38
C ALA A 194 0.64 -6.29 7.32
N PRO A 195 1.32 -5.14 7.51
CA PRO A 195 2.34 -4.67 6.58
C PRO A 195 3.43 -5.72 6.35
N ASP A 196 3.84 -5.91 5.09
CA ASP A 196 4.96 -6.76 4.72
C ASP A 196 6.22 -5.90 4.52
N ASP A 197 7.06 -5.82 5.56
CA ASP A 197 8.29 -5.03 5.50
C ASP A 197 9.23 -5.47 4.37
N SER A 198 9.15 -6.73 3.92
CA SER A 198 9.97 -7.23 2.81
C SER A 198 9.59 -6.65 1.44
N LYS A 199 8.37 -6.09 1.34
CA LYS A 199 7.83 -5.47 0.13
C LYS A 199 7.63 -3.97 0.27
N ALA A 200 8.15 -3.36 1.33
CA ALA A 200 7.91 -1.94 1.66
C ALA A 200 8.16 -0.97 0.49
N ASP A 201 9.14 -1.26 -0.37
CA ASP A 201 9.53 -0.42 -1.50
C ASP A 201 8.91 -0.85 -2.85
N ASP A 202 8.14 -1.94 -2.89
CA ASP A 202 7.43 -2.39 -4.09
C ASP A 202 6.32 -1.40 -4.47
N PHE A 203 6.02 -1.33 -5.76
CA PHE A 203 5.00 -0.42 -6.29
C PHE A 203 3.66 -1.14 -6.50
N ALA A 204 2.82 -1.16 -5.47
CA ALA A 204 1.47 -1.71 -5.53
C ALA A 204 0.52 -1.01 -4.56
N ASP A 205 -0.78 -1.31 -4.70
CA ASP A 205 -1.88 -0.66 -3.99
C ASP A 205 -2.94 -1.65 -3.46
N SER A 206 -2.61 -2.94 -3.38
CA SER A 206 -3.50 -3.99 -2.85
C SER A 206 -2.91 -4.73 -1.66
N ASP A 207 -3.77 -5.33 -0.83
CA ASP A 207 -3.35 -6.11 0.34
C ASP A 207 -2.53 -7.34 -0.06
N GLU A 208 -2.91 -8.04 -1.14
CA GLU A 208 -2.19 -9.22 -1.61
C GLU A 208 -0.77 -8.90 -2.06
N ALA A 209 -0.58 -7.70 -2.61
CA ALA A 209 0.72 -7.24 -3.07
C ALA A 209 1.55 -6.72 -1.89
N CYS A 210 0.98 -5.89 -1.02
CA CYS A 210 1.73 -5.11 -0.02
C CYS A 210 1.70 -5.65 1.41
N CYS A 211 0.83 -6.60 1.70
CA CYS A 211 0.60 -7.08 3.06
C CYS A 211 0.78 -8.61 3.15
N VAL A 212 0.86 -9.08 4.39
CA VAL A 212 0.84 -10.50 4.75
C VAL A 212 -0.42 -10.81 5.55
N LYS A 213 -0.95 -12.02 5.36
CA LYS A 213 -2.14 -12.47 6.08
C LYS A 213 -1.81 -12.66 7.56
N THR A 214 -2.74 -12.21 8.40
CA THR A 214 -2.75 -12.53 9.82
C THR A 214 -3.67 -13.71 10.08
N CYS A 215 -3.56 -14.30 11.27
CA CYS A 215 -4.39 -15.41 11.69
C CYS A 215 -5.89 -15.13 11.70
N LYS A 216 -6.32 -13.86 11.68
CA LYS A 216 -7.73 -13.50 11.51
C LYS A 216 -8.33 -13.99 10.18
N LEU A 217 -7.51 -14.14 9.13
CA LEU A 217 -7.94 -14.69 7.84
C LEU A 217 -7.71 -16.20 7.71
N PHE A 218 -7.11 -16.84 8.72
CA PHE A 218 -6.83 -18.27 8.70
C PHE A 218 -8.04 -19.06 9.19
N GLU A 219 -8.51 -20.02 8.38
CA GLU A 219 -9.61 -20.92 8.76
C GLU A 219 -9.08 -22.17 9.45
N CYS A 220 -9.26 -22.26 10.77
CA CYS A 220 -8.86 -23.44 11.54
C CYS A 220 -9.70 -24.68 11.16
N PRO A 221 -9.07 -25.86 10.97
CA PRO A 221 -9.77 -27.08 10.59
C PRO A 221 -10.55 -27.67 11.77
N LYS A 222 -11.77 -27.18 11.98
CA LYS A 222 -12.67 -27.61 13.06
C LYS A 222 -12.88 -29.13 13.12
N LYS A 223 -12.91 -29.79 11.95
CA LYS A 223 -13.04 -31.25 11.87
C LYS A 223 -11.88 -32.00 12.54
N GLU A 224 -10.72 -31.38 12.60
CA GLU A 224 -9.52 -31.92 13.21
C GLU A 224 -9.37 -31.49 14.68
N GLY A 225 -10.29 -30.70 15.24
CA GLY A 225 -10.22 -30.27 16.64
C GLY A 225 -9.38 -29.02 16.86
N TRP A 226 -9.46 -28.08 15.91
CA TRP A 226 -8.85 -26.76 16.00
C TRP A 226 -9.91 -25.66 15.98
N ALA A 227 -9.72 -24.65 16.81
CA ALA A 227 -10.55 -23.45 16.83
C ALA A 227 -9.69 -22.19 16.66
N ALA A 228 -10.30 -21.10 16.21
CA ALA A 228 -9.61 -19.83 16.06
C ALA A 228 -9.04 -19.36 17.41
N ASN A 229 -7.76 -18.96 17.40
CA ASN A 229 -7.15 -18.34 18.56
C ASN A 229 -7.35 -16.81 18.48
N GLU A 230 -8.35 -16.31 19.20
CA GLU A 230 -8.68 -14.87 19.23
C GLU A 230 -7.50 -13.99 19.70
N LEU A 231 -6.61 -14.53 20.54
CA LEU A 231 -5.42 -13.81 20.99
C LEU A 231 -4.35 -13.72 19.89
N ALA A 232 -4.35 -14.66 18.94
CA ALA A 232 -3.44 -14.68 17.82
C ALA A 232 -3.98 -13.93 16.59
N ALA A 233 -5.19 -13.36 16.62
CA ALA A 233 -5.85 -12.78 15.45
C ALA A 233 -4.99 -11.75 14.67
N SER A 234 -4.17 -10.96 15.37
CA SER A 234 -3.26 -9.97 14.75
C SER A 234 -1.85 -10.50 14.45
N THR A 235 -1.58 -11.78 14.74
CA THR A 235 -0.28 -12.41 14.48
C THR A 235 -0.18 -12.79 13.01
N ILE A 236 0.97 -12.52 12.38
CA ILE A 236 1.26 -12.98 11.02
C ILE A 236 1.38 -14.50 11.04
N GLY A 237 0.57 -15.17 10.24
CA GLY A 237 0.52 -16.63 10.23
C GLY A 237 -0.53 -17.16 9.26
N ASP A 238 -0.27 -18.34 8.74
CA ASP A 238 -1.04 -19.02 7.71
C ASP A 238 -1.18 -20.53 7.99
N ASN A 239 -0.98 -20.94 9.25
CA ASN A 239 -0.98 -22.33 9.67
C ASN A 239 -1.59 -22.52 11.06
N GLU A 240 -1.96 -23.76 11.35
CA GLU A 240 -2.71 -24.14 12.55
C GLU A 240 -1.96 -23.86 13.85
N THR A 241 -0.65 -24.10 13.89
CA THR A 241 0.13 -23.99 15.12
C THR A 241 0.33 -22.55 15.57
N VAL A 242 0.26 -21.59 14.64
CA VAL A 242 0.32 -20.16 14.94
C VAL A 242 -1.08 -19.59 15.17
N CYS A 243 -2.06 -19.99 14.36
CA CYS A 243 -3.35 -19.31 14.28
C CYS A 243 -4.50 -19.95 15.05
N CYS A 244 -4.32 -21.19 15.50
CA CYS A 244 -5.38 -21.97 16.12
C CYS A 244 -5.02 -22.41 17.53
N SER A 245 -6.05 -22.65 18.32
CA SER A 245 -5.96 -23.31 19.62
C SER A 245 -6.56 -24.72 19.50
N PRO A 246 -5.94 -25.74 20.11
CA PRO A 246 -6.51 -27.07 20.13
C PRO A 246 -7.82 -27.06 20.92
N THR A 247 -8.79 -27.84 20.47
CA THR A 247 -10.01 -28.12 21.22
C THR A 247 -9.85 -29.42 22.01
N CYS A 248 -10.81 -29.71 22.89
CA CYS A 248 -10.80 -30.96 23.65
C CYS A 248 -10.86 -32.22 22.80
N LYS A 249 -11.20 -32.13 21.51
CA LYS A 249 -11.07 -33.24 20.56
C LYS A 249 -9.62 -33.71 20.37
N GLN A 250 -8.66 -32.78 20.43
CA GLN A 250 -7.22 -33.04 20.38
C GLN A 250 -6.67 -33.44 21.76
N PHE A 251 -7.41 -33.19 22.84
CA PHE A 251 -6.97 -33.52 24.19
C PHE A 251 -7.11 -35.02 24.49
N THR A 252 -6.03 -35.64 24.98
CA THR A 252 -6.04 -37.05 25.38
C THR A 252 -6.22 -37.16 26.90
N CYS A 253 -7.36 -37.71 27.33
CA CYS A 253 -7.64 -37.95 28.74
C CYS A 253 -6.78 -39.09 29.29
N ASN A 254 -6.02 -38.83 30.36
CA ASN A 254 -5.19 -39.82 31.02
C ASN A 254 -6.03 -40.73 31.94
N ALA A 255 -6.40 -41.91 31.43
CA ALA A 255 -7.18 -42.89 32.19
C ALA A 255 -6.45 -43.41 33.44
N THR A 256 -5.12 -43.45 33.45
CA THR A 256 -4.32 -43.88 34.62
C THR A 256 -4.40 -42.87 35.76
N GLU A 257 -4.56 -41.59 35.44
CA GLU A 257 -4.86 -40.54 36.42
C GLU A 257 -6.35 -40.45 36.74
N GLY A 258 -7.20 -41.30 36.16
CA GLY A 258 -8.64 -41.32 36.39
C GLY A 258 -9.39 -40.20 35.67
N TRP A 259 -8.95 -39.82 34.47
CA TRP A 259 -9.69 -38.94 33.56
C TRP A 259 -10.19 -39.71 32.34
N LEU A 260 -11.47 -39.56 32.02
CA LEU A 260 -12.14 -40.23 30.91
C LEU A 260 -12.71 -39.22 29.92
N LYS A 261 -12.86 -39.63 28.66
CA LYS A 261 -13.45 -38.79 27.62
C LYS A 261 -14.97 -38.63 27.84
N ASP A 262 -15.46 -37.39 27.86
CA ASP A 262 -16.87 -37.05 28.08
C ASP A 262 -17.69 -37.10 26.79
N GLY A 263 -17.72 -38.27 26.14
CA GLY A 263 -18.38 -38.41 24.84
C GLY A 263 -17.87 -37.39 23.80
N THR A 264 -18.78 -36.85 23.00
CA THR A 264 -18.51 -35.79 21.99
C THR A 264 -18.98 -34.41 22.44
N ASP A 265 -19.56 -34.29 23.64
CA ASP A 265 -20.26 -33.06 24.08
C ASP A 265 -19.28 -31.88 24.29
N LYS A 266 -17.99 -32.18 24.51
CA LYS A 266 -16.94 -31.18 24.71
C LYS A 266 -15.94 -31.08 23.57
N ASP A 267 -16.07 -31.88 22.49
CA ASP A 267 -15.04 -31.96 21.44
C ASP A 267 -14.71 -30.58 20.81
N ASP A 268 -15.66 -29.64 20.78
CA ASP A 268 -15.49 -28.29 20.23
C ASP A 268 -15.04 -27.23 21.26
N GLU A 269 -14.90 -27.57 22.54
CA GLU A 269 -14.47 -26.63 23.59
C GLU A 269 -12.98 -26.33 23.47
N VAL A 270 -12.62 -25.04 23.47
CA VAL A 270 -11.21 -24.59 23.38
C VAL A 270 -10.56 -24.70 24.75
N ALA A 271 -9.87 -25.81 24.99
CA ALA A 271 -9.11 -26.03 26.21
C ALA A 271 -8.02 -27.08 26.00
N SER A 272 -7.00 -27.00 26.84
CA SER A 272 -5.86 -27.92 26.90
C SER A 272 -5.69 -28.53 28.30
N GLU A 273 -6.69 -28.40 29.17
CA GLU A 273 -6.67 -28.85 30.56
C GLU A 273 -7.64 -30.02 30.76
N ALA A 274 -7.24 -31.00 31.58
CA ALA A 274 -8.01 -32.24 31.77
C ALA A 274 -9.37 -32.01 32.44
N ASP A 275 -9.49 -31.06 33.37
CA ASP A 275 -10.75 -30.74 34.05
C ASP A 275 -11.78 -30.07 33.13
N LYS A 276 -11.32 -29.41 32.06
CA LYS A 276 -12.16 -28.89 30.98
C LYS A 276 -12.56 -29.99 30.03
N CYS A 277 -11.58 -30.73 29.50
CA CYS A 277 -11.80 -31.65 28.38
C CYS A 277 -12.28 -33.05 28.76
N CYS A 278 -12.09 -33.46 30.01
CA CYS A 278 -12.39 -34.80 30.47
C CYS A 278 -13.45 -34.76 31.57
N VAL A 279 -13.90 -35.95 31.96
CA VAL A 279 -14.68 -36.20 33.17
C VAL A 279 -13.89 -37.10 34.10
N PRO A 280 -13.99 -36.90 35.42
CA PRO A 280 -13.33 -37.79 36.36
C PRO A 280 -13.94 -39.20 36.25
N ALA A 281 -13.07 -40.20 36.30
CA ALA A 281 -13.45 -41.57 36.54
C ALA A 281 -13.91 -41.73 37.99
N CYS A 282 -14.82 -42.68 38.21
CA CYS A 282 -15.26 -43.05 39.55
C CYS A 282 -14.13 -43.53 40.46
N SER A 283 -12.99 -43.95 39.93
CA SER A 283 -11.78 -44.26 40.71
C SER A 283 -11.21 -43.07 41.46
N ARG A 284 -11.48 -41.83 41.01
CA ARG A 284 -11.11 -40.58 41.71
C ARG A 284 -12.13 -40.17 42.77
N TYR A 285 -13.32 -40.77 42.76
CA TYR A 285 -14.40 -40.41 43.67
C TYR A 285 -14.28 -41.17 45.00
N VAL A 286 -14.36 -40.44 46.11
CA VAL A 286 -14.30 -41.02 47.46
C VAL A 286 -15.71 -41.34 47.95
N CYS A 287 -16.02 -42.63 48.07
CA CYS A 287 -17.33 -43.08 48.53
C CYS A 287 -17.61 -42.69 49.99
N SER A 288 -18.84 -42.25 50.26
CA SER A 288 -19.30 -41.98 51.62
C SER A 288 -19.27 -43.24 52.50
N ALA A 289 -19.29 -43.04 53.82
CA ALA A 289 -19.34 -44.14 54.79
C ALA A 289 -20.46 -45.15 54.46
N GLY A 290 -20.16 -46.45 54.60
CA GLY A 290 -21.08 -47.54 54.25
C GLY A 290 -21.08 -47.96 52.77
N HIS A 291 -20.39 -47.22 51.90
CA HIS A 291 -20.27 -47.52 50.48
C HIS A 291 -18.84 -47.92 50.09
N MET A 292 -18.70 -48.49 48.90
CA MET A 292 -17.45 -48.86 48.24
C MET A 292 -17.51 -48.50 46.76
N PRO A 293 -16.37 -48.32 46.08
CA PRO A 293 -16.36 -48.08 44.64
C PRO A 293 -17.01 -49.24 43.89
N ILE A 294 -17.72 -48.91 42.81
CA ILE A 294 -18.24 -49.92 41.88
C ILE A 294 -17.07 -50.71 41.24
N PRO A 295 -17.29 -51.96 40.79
CA PRO A 295 -16.36 -52.62 39.87
C PRO A 295 -16.07 -51.73 38.65
N ASP A 296 -14.84 -51.82 38.15
CA ASP A 296 -14.36 -51.06 37.00
C ASP A 296 -14.47 -49.53 37.17
N ALA A 297 -14.41 -49.02 38.41
CA ALA A 297 -14.49 -47.58 38.70
C ALA A 297 -13.50 -46.72 37.89
N ALA A 298 -12.38 -47.30 37.42
CA ALA A 298 -11.41 -46.62 36.56
C ALA A 298 -11.92 -46.34 35.13
N THR A 299 -12.96 -47.02 34.64
CA THR A 299 -13.52 -46.87 33.29
C THR A 299 -14.91 -46.26 33.27
N VAL A 300 -15.51 -46.02 34.43
CA VAL A 300 -16.85 -45.42 34.55
C VAL A 300 -16.73 -43.91 34.82
N PRO A 301 -17.27 -43.04 33.94
CA PRO A 301 -17.29 -41.61 34.18
C PRO A 301 -18.31 -41.27 35.27
N GLY A 302 -17.89 -40.49 36.27
CA GLY A 302 -18.79 -40.08 37.35
C GLY A 302 -18.09 -39.31 38.47
N ALA A 303 -18.87 -38.49 39.16
CA ALA A 303 -18.39 -37.64 40.26
C ALA A 303 -19.35 -37.61 41.46
N SER A 304 -20.23 -38.61 41.59
CA SER A 304 -21.21 -38.69 42.67
C SER A 304 -21.32 -40.10 43.24
N ASN A 305 -21.80 -40.21 44.49
CA ASN A 305 -22.01 -41.51 45.15
C ASN A 305 -22.95 -42.40 44.36
N GLU A 306 -24.01 -41.82 43.78
CA GLU A 306 -25.06 -42.57 43.06
C GLU A 306 -24.52 -43.24 41.78
N VAL A 307 -23.45 -42.68 41.20
CA VAL A 307 -22.81 -43.21 39.99
C VAL A 307 -21.61 -44.08 40.33
N CYS A 308 -20.81 -43.66 41.31
CA CYS A 308 -19.48 -44.22 41.54
C CYS A 308 -19.40 -45.21 42.69
N CYS A 309 -20.43 -45.30 43.52
CA CYS A 309 -20.40 -46.05 44.75
C CYS A 309 -21.59 -46.99 44.86
N GLU A 310 -21.34 -48.16 45.45
CA GLU A 310 -22.36 -49.14 45.81
C GLU A 310 -22.22 -49.50 47.29
N SER A 311 -23.20 -50.22 47.84
CA SER A 311 -23.14 -50.65 49.24
C SER A 311 -21.94 -51.58 49.47
N LYS A 312 -21.25 -51.48 50.61
CA LYS A 312 -20.19 -52.45 50.99
C LYS A 312 -20.65 -53.91 51.00
N ARG A 313 -21.96 -54.14 51.16
CA ARG A 313 -22.56 -55.48 51.11
C ARG A 313 -22.50 -56.10 49.71
N CYS A 314 -22.27 -55.30 48.67
CA CYS A 314 -22.14 -55.78 47.30
C CYS A 314 -20.90 -56.65 47.08
N ASP A 315 -19.82 -56.47 47.84
CA ASP A 315 -18.67 -57.38 47.76
C ASP A 315 -19.04 -58.79 48.25
N THR A 316 -19.82 -58.88 49.33
CA THR A 316 -20.33 -60.14 49.85
C THR A 316 -21.27 -60.82 48.86
N VAL A 317 -22.20 -60.05 48.26
CA VAL A 317 -23.11 -60.58 47.25
C VAL A 317 -22.34 -61.13 46.05
N ARG A 318 -21.33 -60.39 45.54
CA ARG A 318 -20.52 -60.81 44.38
C ARG A 318 -19.69 -62.06 44.63
N LYS A 319 -19.05 -62.18 45.80
CA LYS A 319 -18.08 -63.25 46.06
C LYS A 319 -18.70 -64.49 46.71
N ASN A 320 -19.71 -64.31 47.55
CA ASN A 320 -20.15 -65.35 48.49
C ASN A 320 -21.60 -65.79 48.30
N MET A 321 -22.35 -65.16 47.39
CA MET A 321 -23.77 -65.45 47.21
C MET A 321 -24.11 -65.81 45.76
N THR A 322 -25.02 -66.77 45.59
CA THR A 322 -25.57 -67.17 44.29
C THR A 322 -26.93 -66.49 44.07
N LYS A 323 -27.15 -65.94 42.87
CA LYS A 323 -28.46 -65.44 42.47
C LYS A 323 -29.43 -66.63 42.38
N LEU A 324 -30.58 -66.52 43.02
CA LEU A 324 -31.70 -67.43 42.77
C LEU A 324 -32.31 -67.17 41.39
N GLY A 325 -32.87 -68.22 40.79
CA GLY A 325 -33.65 -68.11 39.55
C GLY A 325 -34.84 -67.15 39.70
N ASP A 326 -35.38 -66.67 38.58
CA ASP A 326 -36.44 -65.66 38.61
C ASP A 326 -37.76 -66.20 39.22
N ASP A 327 -37.96 -67.52 39.23
CA ASP A 327 -39.09 -68.22 39.88
C ASP A 327 -38.71 -68.87 41.22
N GLU A 328 -37.47 -68.71 41.68
CA GLU A 328 -37.00 -69.27 42.94
C GLU A 328 -37.18 -68.28 44.08
N TYR A 329 -37.46 -68.80 45.28
CA TYR A 329 -37.68 -68.02 46.48
C TYR A 329 -36.71 -68.45 47.59
N CYS A 330 -36.44 -67.58 48.58
CA CYS A 330 -35.62 -67.99 49.73
C CYS A 330 -36.25 -69.15 50.50
N ASN A 331 -37.58 -69.25 50.51
CA ASN A 331 -38.30 -70.33 51.18
C ASN A 331 -37.93 -71.69 50.54
N GLY A 332 -37.38 -72.61 51.34
CA GLY A 332 -36.99 -73.96 50.90
C GLY A 332 -35.48 -74.21 50.88
N GLN A 333 -34.65 -73.18 51.09
CA GLN A 333 -33.20 -73.36 51.25
C GLN A 333 -32.87 -73.92 52.64
N THR A 334 -31.81 -74.74 52.73
CA THR A 334 -31.27 -75.23 54.00
C THR A 334 -30.67 -74.08 54.82
N GLU A 335 -30.46 -74.27 56.12
CA GLU A 335 -29.77 -73.27 56.96
C GLU A 335 -28.39 -72.91 56.39
N GLU A 336 -27.65 -73.90 55.93
CA GLU A 336 -26.30 -73.71 55.37
C GLU A 336 -26.30 -72.95 54.04
N ASP A 337 -27.32 -73.15 53.20
CA ASP A 337 -27.39 -72.53 51.88
C ASP A 337 -28.12 -71.19 51.89
N CYS A 338 -28.99 -70.96 52.87
CA CYS A 338 -29.84 -69.78 52.93
C CYS A 338 -29.03 -68.48 52.83
N GLU A 339 -27.99 -68.31 53.64
CA GLU A 339 -27.20 -67.07 53.67
C GLU A 339 -26.27 -66.91 52.45
N LYS A 340 -26.16 -67.96 51.62
CA LYS A 340 -25.40 -67.96 50.36
C LYS A 340 -26.29 -67.62 49.16
N LYS A 341 -27.55 -67.22 49.34
CA LYS A 341 -28.50 -66.94 48.24
C LYS A 341 -29.06 -65.51 48.29
N PHE A 342 -29.36 -64.93 47.13
CA PHE A 342 -30.04 -63.64 47.05
C PHE A 342 -31.02 -63.58 45.88
N ILE A 343 -31.96 -62.63 45.95
CA ILE A 343 -32.87 -62.28 44.86
C ILE A 343 -32.62 -60.86 44.37
N LYS A 344 -32.76 -60.67 43.05
CA LYS A 344 -32.64 -59.37 42.38
C LYS A 344 -34.00 -58.91 41.86
N TYR A 345 -34.55 -57.87 42.48
CA TYR A 345 -35.77 -57.21 42.00
C TYR A 345 -35.41 -56.03 41.10
N THR A 346 -35.99 -55.97 39.90
CA THR A 346 -35.81 -54.84 38.98
C THR A 346 -37.15 -54.11 38.84
N ASN A 347 -37.25 -52.94 39.45
CA ASN A 347 -38.43 -52.09 39.31
C ASN A 347 -38.18 -51.03 38.24
N LYS A 348 -39.18 -50.79 37.38
CA LYS A 348 -39.18 -49.67 36.44
C LYS A 348 -40.00 -48.54 37.06
N SER A 349 -39.41 -47.35 37.13
CA SER A 349 -40.09 -46.13 37.57
C SER A 349 -39.91 -45.04 36.53
N GLU A 350 -40.91 -44.17 36.36
CA GLU A 350 -40.82 -43.04 35.44
C GLU A 350 -40.48 -41.78 36.22
N VAL A 351 -39.38 -41.11 35.85
CA VAL A 351 -38.90 -39.91 36.53
C VAL A 351 -38.92 -38.75 35.54
N LYS A 352 -39.56 -37.63 35.91
CA LYS A 352 -39.49 -36.38 35.14
C LYS A 352 -38.15 -35.70 35.39
N THR A 353 -37.39 -35.47 34.32
CA THR A 353 -36.15 -34.70 34.37
C THR A 353 -36.44 -33.20 34.56
N ALA A 354 -35.43 -32.42 34.99
CA ALA A 354 -35.54 -30.96 35.15
C ALA A 354 -35.97 -30.22 33.86
N LYS A 355 -35.78 -30.84 32.68
CA LYS A 355 -36.22 -30.32 31.37
C LYS A 355 -37.59 -30.85 30.92
N GLY A 356 -38.36 -31.48 31.82
CA GLY A 356 -39.71 -31.99 31.54
C GLY A 356 -39.79 -33.32 30.76
N LYS A 357 -38.66 -33.89 30.30
CA LYS A 357 -38.66 -35.23 29.67
C LYS A 357 -38.86 -36.32 30.71
N VAL A 358 -39.77 -37.26 30.45
CA VAL A 358 -39.94 -38.49 31.26
C VAL A 358 -38.85 -39.49 30.87
N LYS A 359 -38.08 -39.97 31.86
CA LYS A 359 -37.08 -41.01 31.68
C LYS A 359 -37.47 -42.22 32.52
N THR A 360 -37.52 -43.39 31.91
CA THR A 360 -37.68 -44.64 32.67
C THR A 360 -36.38 -44.96 33.38
N VAL A 361 -36.40 -44.95 34.71
CA VAL A 361 -35.30 -45.36 35.57
C VAL A 361 -35.56 -46.77 36.05
N LYS A 362 -34.60 -47.67 35.79
CA LYS A 362 -34.60 -49.02 36.34
C LYS A 362 -33.89 -48.99 37.69
N THR A 363 -34.59 -49.34 38.75
CA THR A 363 -34.03 -49.45 40.10
C THR A 363 -33.89 -50.92 40.45
N THR A 364 -32.66 -51.36 40.64
CA THR A 364 -32.36 -52.71 41.11
C THR A 364 -32.34 -52.71 42.63
N THR A 365 -32.99 -53.69 43.25
CA THR A 365 -32.90 -53.96 44.69
C THR A 365 -32.46 -55.40 44.88
N ILE A 366 -31.36 -55.60 45.61
CA ILE A 366 -30.88 -56.93 45.97
C ILE A 366 -31.29 -57.22 47.41
N VAL A 367 -31.92 -58.37 47.61
CA VAL A 367 -32.39 -58.84 48.93
C VAL A 367 -31.72 -60.17 49.22
N ALA A 368 -30.89 -60.20 50.26
CA ALA A 368 -30.24 -61.41 50.73
C ALA A 368 -31.26 -62.33 51.39
N CYS A 369 -31.05 -63.64 51.27
CA CYS A 369 -31.76 -64.62 52.07
C CYS A 369 -31.09 -64.72 53.46
N THR A 370 -31.89 -64.85 54.51
CA THR A 370 -31.45 -65.01 55.90
C THR A 370 -32.23 -66.12 56.58
N TYR A 371 -31.55 -66.99 57.33
CA TYR A 371 -32.20 -68.09 58.01
C TYR A 371 -32.84 -67.59 59.31
N ASN A 372 -34.14 -67.81 59.48
CA ASN A 372 -34.83 -67.45 60.70
C ASN A 372 -34.94 -68.69 61.60
N THR A 373 -34.10 -68.76 62.62
CA THR A 373 -34.03 -69.88 63.58
C THR A 373 -35.31 -70.04 64.40
N THR A 374 -36.05 -68.97 64.66
CA THR A 374 -37.33 -69.03 65.40
C THR A 374 -38.39 -69.82 64.64
N TYR A 375 -38.39 -69.72 63.31
CA TYR A 375 -39.37 -70.38 62.45
C TYR A 375 -38.78 -71.53 61.62
N ASN A 376 -37.51 -71.86 61.83
CA ASN A 376 -36.76 -72.88 61.11
C ASN A 376 -36.89 -72.77 59.57
N LEU A 377 -36.85 -71.54 59.04
CA LEU A 377 -37.07 -71.31 57.61
C LEU A 377 -36.31 -70.10 57.06
N CYS A 378 -35.84 -70.23 55.82
CA CYS A 378 -35.09 -69.21 55.09
C CYS A 378 -36.03 -68.13 54.51
N ARG A 379 -35.78 -66.86 54.82
CA ARG A 379 -36.63 -65.71 54.42
C ARG A 379 -35.83 -64.59 53.78
N TYR A 380 -36.52 -63.66 53.14
CA TYR A 380 -35.94 -62.40 52.68
C TYR A 380 -35.50 -61.51 53.85
N ASP A 381 -34.28 -60.98 53.79
CA ASP A 381 -33.83 -59.88 54.65
C ASP A 381 -34.41 -58.55 54.15
N THR A 382 -35.70 -58.34 54.41
CA THR A 382 -36.40 -57.10 54.04
C THR A 382 -36.00 -55.92 54.94
N ALA A 383 -35.37 -56.18 56.08
CA ALA A 383 -34.88 -55.15 56.99
C ALA A 383 -33.66 -54.43 56.41
N ARG A 384 -32.88 -55.12 55.58
CA ARG A 384 -31.65 -54.57 55.00
C ARG A 384 -31.59 -54.85 53.48
N PRO A 385 -32.43 -54.21 52.66
CA PRO A 385 -32.32 -54.31 51.20
C PRO A 385 -31.14 -53.48 50.70
N ILE A 386 -30.40 -53.99 49.71
CA ILE A 386 -29.38 -53.21 48.99
C ILE A 386 -30.09 -52.45 47.87
N LYS A 387 -30.38 -51.17 48.11
CA LYS A 387 -30.99 -50.26 47.13
C LYS A 387 -29.93 -49.72 46.17
N GLY A 388 -30.24 -49.68 44.88
CA GLY A 388 -29.31 -49.28 43.82
C GLY A 388 -28.69 -50.46 43.07
N GLY A 389 -28.77 -51.67 43.63
CA GLY A 389 -28.16 -52.88 43.08
C GLY A 389 -26.67 -52.98 43.40
N CYS A 390 -26.05 -54.04 42.88
CA CYS A 390 -24.61 -54.27 42.90
C CYS A 390 -24.18 -54.44 41.43
N SER A 391 -23.25 -53.62 40.97
CA SER A 391 -22.80 -53.66 39.57
C SER A 391 -22.09 -54.99 39.32
N GLY A 392 -22.41 -55.65 38.19
CA GLY A 392 -21.83 -56.95 37.82
C GLY A 392 -22.51 -58.19 38.44
N VAL A 393 -23.61 -58.00 39.17
CA VAL A 393 -24.52 -59.05 39.69
C VAL A 393 -25.83 -59.00 38.91
#